data_AF-A0A9P5YCZ4-F1
#
_entry.id   AF-A0A9P5YCZ4-F1
#
_cell.length_a   1.000
_cell.length_b   1.000
_cell.length_c   1.000
_cell.angle_alpha   90.00
_cell.angle_beta   90.00
_cell.angle_gamma   90.00
#
_symmetry.space_group_name_H-M   'P 1'
#
loop_
_entity.id
_entity.type
_entity.pdbx_description
1 polymer ?
#
loop_
_entity_poly.entity_id
_entity_poly.type
_entity_poly.pdbx_seq_one_letter_code
_entity_poly.pdbx_strand_id
1 'polypeptide(L)'
;MGGFMVHSENGDYFLRPENLCTYLNNGQINITEEQIQDKSKGDRFTKGFVVLQTTWFIVQTLARVIARLPITELEYSTLAFTALNGVMEKQGDDRSDRSGIEGDTRSVKARLPIIDKDPEKGGNEKHDPSLQTSDLFSLAQGLYMDPDGISTRTVGYTLAVGVLFGGIHCLAWLSHFPTATEELIWRIASAITTVVPAMLFTVWFLGDNTNSLAVALGILLIPYIIARLLLLFLIFTTLRSLPPDAYVTVQWTTFIPHI
;
A
#
# COMPACT_ATOMS: atom_id res chain seq x y z
N MET A 1 12.83 -8.63 0.91
CA MET A 1 13.27 -8.17 -0.44
C MET A 1 14.40 -9.07 -0.91
N GLY A 2 14.03 -10.23 -1.47
CA GLY A 2 14.94 -11.09 -2.20
C GLY A 2 14.65 -10.94 -3.69
N GLY A 3 15.68 -10.88 -4.52
CA GLY A 3 15.56 -10.75 -5.97
C GLY A 3 16.83 -11.23 -6.64
N PHE A 4 16.73 -11.57 -7.93
CA PHE A 4 17.88 -11.91 -8.75
C PHE A 4 18.39 -10.64 -9.42
N MET A 5 19.70 -10.45 -9.46
CA MET A 5 20.35 -9.35 -10.16
C MET A 5 21.08 -9.93 -11.35
N VAL A 6 20.89 -9.34 -12.53
CA VAL A 6 21.60 -9.76 -13.74
C VAL A 6 22.80 -8.85 -13.89
N HIS A 7 23.98 -9.44 -13.95
CA HIS A 7 25.19 -8.74 -14.37
C HIS A 7 25.31 -8.84 -15.89
N SER A 8 25.28 -7.69 -16.56
CA SER A 8 25.48 -7.58 -18.01
C SER A 8 26.60 -6.57 -18.28
N GLU A 9 27.23 -6.65 -19.45
CA GLU A 9 28.27 -5.70 -19.88
C GLU A 9 27.77 -4.25 -19.93
N ASN A 10 26.45 -4.04 -20.08
CA ASN A 10 25.80 -2.73 -20.10
C ASN A 10 25.37 -2.23 -18.69
N GLY A 11 25.72 -2.96 -17.62
CA GLY A 11 25.40 -2.62 -16.23
C GLY A 11 24.49 -3.62 -15.54
N ASP A 12 24.43 -3.49 -14.21
CA ASP A 12 23.66 -4.38 -13.34
C ASP A 12 22.22 -3.92 -13.21
N TYR A 13 21.26 -4.84 -13.37
CA TYR A 13 19.85 -4.54 -13.19
C TYR A 13 19.11 -5.63 -12.39
N PHE A 14 18.07 -5.22 -11.66
CA PHE A 14 17.19 -6.14 -10.94
C PHE A 14 16.29 -6.89 -11.93
N LEU A 15 16.29 -8.21 -11.81
CA LEU A 15 15.42 -9.08 -12.60
C LEU A 15 14.00 -9.01 -12.05
N ARG A 16 13.11 -8.34 -12.80
CA ARG A 16 11.68 -8.31 -12.48
C ARG A 16 11.04 -9.67 -12.78
N PRO A 17 10.04 -10.11 -11.98
CA PRO A 17 9.34 -11.38 -12.21
C PRO A 17 8.75 -11.51 -13.61
N GLU A 18 8.27 -10.39 -14.16
CA GLU A 18 7.63 -10.29 -15.48
C GLU A 18 8.56 -10.71 -16.63
N ASN A 19 9.86 -10.42 -16.49
CA ASN A 19 10.87 -10.69 -17.53
C ASN A 19 11.60 -12.02 -17.31
N LEU A 20 11.41 -12.66 -16.15
CA LEU A 20 12.14 -13.88 -15.75
C LEU A 20 11.94 -15.03 -16.75
N CYS A 21 10.69 -15.29 -17.16
CA CYS A 21 10.37 -16.34 -18.13
C CYS A 21 10.98 -16.06 -19.51
N THR A 22 11.02 -14.79 -19.92
CA THR A 22 11.61 -14.38 -21.20
C THR A 22 13.11 -14.65 -21.22
N TYR A 23 13.83 -14.28 -20.16
CA TYR A 23 15.27 -14.50 -20.07
C TYR A 23 15.65 -15.98 -19.91
N LEU A 24 14.83 -16.78 -19.21
CA LEU A 24 15.00 -18.23 -19.10
C LEU A 24 14.79 -18.93 -20.45
N ASN A 25 13.71 -18.59 -21.18
CA ASN A 25 13.40 -19.20 -22.47
C ASN A 25 14.38 -18.79 -23.58
N ASN A 26 14.91 -17.57 -23.53
CA ASN A 26 15.94 -17.11 -24.46
C ASN A 26 17.34 -17.66 -24.14
N GLY A 27 17.48 -18.44 -23.06
CA GLY A 27 18.76 -19.00 -22.62
C GLY A 27 19.76 -17.96 -22.11
N GLN A 28 19.31 -16.72 -21.84
CA GLN A 28 20.16 -15.63 -21.35
C GLN A 28 20.50 -15.78 -19.86
N ILE A 29 19.67 -16.51 -19.11
CA ILE A 29 19.85 -16.74 -17.68
C ILE A 29 19.61 -18.23 -17.40
N ASN A 30 20.49 -18.85 -16.62
CA ASN A 30 20.31 -20.22 -16.13
C ASN A 30 20.14 -20.20 -14.60
N ILE A 31 18.89 -20.11 -14.14
CA ILE A 31 18.52 -20.19 -12.73
C ILE A 31 17.75 -21.49 -12.51
N THR A 32 18.20 -22.30 -11.54
CA THR A 32 17.53 -23.56 -11.19
C THR A 32 16.37 -23.30 -10.24
N GLU A 33 15.29 -24.10 -10.34
CA GLU A 33 14.14 -24.01 -9.43
C GLU A 33 14.54 -24.10 -7.95
N GLU A 34 15.55 -24.91 -7.63
CA GLU A 34 16.10 -25.02 -6.28
C GLU A 34 16.67 -23.69 -5.76
N GLN A 35 17.33 -22.90 -6.62
CA GLN A 35 17.87 -21.57 -6.25
C GLN A 35 16.75 -20.54 -6.04
N ILE A 36 15.66 -20.64 -6.81
CA ILE A 36 14.45 -19.82 -6.62
C ILE A 36 13.79 -20.17 -5.29
N GLN A 37 13.59 -21.46 -5.04
CA GLN A 37 12.98 -21.92 -3.80
C GLN A 37 13.83 -21.59 -2.57
N ASP A 38 15.15 -21.63 -2.68
CA ASP A 38 16.03 -21.29 -1.57
C ASP A 38 15.91 -19.81 -1.15
N LYS A 39 15.86 -18.90 -2.14
CA LYS A 39 15.59 -17.47 -1.89
C LYS A 39 14.17 -17.20 -1.38
N SER A 40 13.18 -18.04 -1.73
CA SER A 40 11.79 -17.88 -1.26
C SER A 40 11.52 -18.51 0.12
N LYS A 41 12.37 -19.43 0.61
CA LYS A 41 12.24 -20.01 1.97
C LYS A 41 12.30 -18.92 3.05
N GLY A 42 13.24 -17.99 2.96
CA GLY A 42 13.37 -16.88 3.93
C GLY A 42 12.14 -15.97 3.98
N ASP A 43 11.46 -15.80 2.84
CA ASP A 43 10.22 -15.03 2.75
C ASP A 43 9.06 -15.75 3.46
N ARG A 44 8.92 -17.07 3.27
CA ARG A 44 7.89 -17.88 3.94
C ARG A 44 8.04 -17.91 5.46
N PHE A 45 9.27 -18.07 5.97
CA PHE A 45 9.51 -18.04 7.42
C PHE A 45 9.22 -16.66 8.01
N THR A 46 9.65 -15.58 7.35
CA THR A 46 9.40 -14.20 7.79
C THR A 46 7.89 -13.90 7.82
N LYS A 47 7.17 -14.26 6.75
CA LYS A 47 5.71 -14.10 6.68
C LYS A 47 5.01 -14.92 7.77
N GLY A 48 5.43 -16.17 7.99
CA GLY A 48 4.88 -17.02 9.04
C GLY A 48 5.05 -16.42 10.44
N PHE A 49 6.22 -15.87 10.75
CA PHE A 49 6.46 -15.20 12.02
C PHE A 49 5.57 -13.95 12.19
N VAL A 50 5.44 -13.13 11.14
CA VAL A 50 4.56 -11.95 11.15
C VAL A 50 3.10 -12.34 11.34
N VAL A 51 2.61 -13.38 10.67
CA VAL A 51 1.24 -13.89 10.85
C VAL A 51 1.03 -14.40 12.27
N LEU A 52 1.99 -15.13 12.84
CA LEU A 52 1.89 -15.60 14.22
C LEU A 52 1.88 -14.44 15.21
N GLN A 53 2.78 -13.47 15.06
CA GLN A 53 2.89 -12.30 15.92
C GLN A 53 1.61 -11.46 15.87
N THR A 54 1.09 -11.19 14.67
CA THR A 54 -0.15 -10.41 14.48
C THR A 54 -1.35 -11.15 15.04
N THR A 55 -1.46 -12.45 14.79
CA THR A 55 -2.53 -13.29 15.36
C THR A 55 -2.49 -13.28 16.89
N TRP A 56 -1.31 -13.47 17.48
CA TRP A 56 -1.14 -13.44 18.92
C TRP A 56 -1.50 -12.08 19.52
N PHE A 57 -1.08 -11.00 18.89
CA PHE A 57 -1.43 -9.63 19.30
C PHE A 57 -2.94 -9.37 19.24
N ILE A 58 -3.63 -9.86 18.19
CA ILE A 58 -5.09 -9.78 18.08
C ILE A 58 -5.77 -10.55 19.21
N VAL A 59 -5.33 -11.79 19.45
CA VAL A 59 -5.87 -12.64 20.54
C VAL A 59 -5.65 -11.99 21.91
N GLN A 60 -4.47 -11.46 22.17
CA GLN A 60 -4.14 -10.71 23.39
C GLN A 60 -5.06 -9.50 23.57
N THR A 61 -5.34 -8.75 22.50
CA THR A 61 -6.21 -7.57 22.60
C THR A 61 -7.67 -7.97 22.83
N LEU A 62 -8.18 -8.98 22.11
CA LEU A 62 -9.54 -9.48 22.32
C LEU A 62 -9.73 -10.01 23.75
N ALA A 63 -8.74 -10.70 24.29
CA ALA A 63 -8.80 -11.17 25.66
C ALA A 63 -8.82 -10.02 26.68
N ARG A 64 -8.11 -8.91 26.43
CA ARG A 64 -8.22 -7.67 27.23
C ARG A 64 -9.62 -7.06 27.16
N VAL A 65 -10.24 -7.02 25.98
CA VAL A 65 -11.63 -6.55 25.80
C VAL A 65 -12.60 -7.39 26.63
N ILE A 66 -12.51 -8.73 26.53
CA ILE A 66 -13.38 -9.65 27.27
C ILE A 66 -13.18 -9.51 28.77
N ALA A 67 -11.93 -9.33 29.22
CA ALA A 67 -11.59 -9.08 30.62
C ALA A 67 -11.92 -7.65 31.10
N ARG A 68 -12.49 -6.79 30.24
CA ARG A 68 -12.82 -5.37 30.50
C ARG A 68 -11.61 -4.55 30.97
N LEU A 69 -10.42 -4.90 30.49
CA LEU A 69 -9.19 -4.15 30.74
C LEU A 69 -9.05 -3.00 29.72
N PRO A 70 -8.47 -1.86 30.11
CA PRO A 70 -8.24 -0.75 29.20
C PRO A 70 -7.24 -1.16 28.10
N ILE A 71 -7.58 -0.82 26.86
CA ILE A 71 -6.68 -0.96 25.71
C ILE A 71 -5.93 0.36 25.56
N THR A 72 -4.62 0.29 25.37
CA THR A 72 -3.79 1.48 25.16
C THR A 72 -4.00 2.07 23.75
N GLU A 73 -3.82 3.38 23.60
CA GLU A 73 -3.91 4.06 22.28
C GLU A 73 -2.94 3.47 21.25
N LEU A 74 -1.78 2.97 21.71
CA LEU A 74 -0.80 2.26 20.87
C LEU A 74 -1.36 0.92 20.38
N GLU A 75 -2.00 0.13 21.25
CA GLU A 75 -2.62 -1.14 20.87
C GLU A 75 -3.76 -0.93 19.87
N TYR A 76 -4.60 0.08 20.11
CA TYR A 76 -5.70 0.45 19.22
C TYR A 76 -5.21 0.86 17.83
N SER A 77 -4.21 1.75 17.77
CA SER A 77 -3.61 2.20 16.52
C SER A 77 -2.90 1.07 15.75
N THR A 78 -2.27 0.14 16.47
CA THR A 78 -1.59 -1.02 15.86
C THR A 78 -2.59 -2.00 15.27
N LEU A 79 -3.70 -2.29 15.96
CA LEU A 79 -4.77 -3.14 15.42
C LEU A 79 -5.38 -2.56 14.15
N ALA A 80 -5.65 -1.25 14.16
CA ALA A 80 -6.13 -0.53 12.99
C ALA A 80 -5.19 -0.69 11.79
N PHE A 81 -3.88 -0.50 12.01
CA PHE A 81 -2.86 -0.68 10.98
C PHE A 81 -2.80 -2.11 10.46
N THR A 82 -2.82 -3.11 11.35
CA THR A 82 -2.77 -4.53 10.97
C THR A 82 -4.00 -4.96 10.18
N ALA A 83 -5.21 -4.59 10.63
CA ALA A 83 -6.45 -4.92 9.93
C ALA A 83 -6.46 -4.32 8.52
N LEU A 84 -6.02 -3.06 8.41
CA LEU A 84 -5.96 -2.34 7.16
C LEU A 84 -4.97 -2.98 6.17
N ASN A 85 -3.76 -3.34 6.62
CA ASN A 85 -2.77 -4.00 5.77
C ASN A 85 -3.25 -5.37 5.31
N GLY A 86 -3.94 -6.13 6.17
CA GLY A 86 -4.51 -7.42 5.78
C GLY A 86 -5.57 -7.31 4.67
N VAL A 87 -6.39 -6.24 4.71
CA VAL A 87 -7.36 -5.96 3.63
C VAL A 87 -6.64 -5.62 2.32
N MET A 88 -5.58 -4.79 2.38
CA MET A 88 -4.79 -4.40 1.21
C MET A 88 -4.09 -5.59 0.57
N GLU A 89 -3.52 -6.49 1.37
CA GLU A 89 -2.81 -7.68 0.87
C GLU A 89 -3.76 -8.65 0.18
N LYS A 90 -4.94 -8.90 0.78
CA LYS A 90 -5.98 -9.74 0.16
C LYS A 90 -6.44 -9.18 -1.20
N GLN A 91 -6.60 -7.86 -1.31
CA GLN A 91 -6.95 -7.22 -2.58
C GLN A 91 -5.83 -7.30 -3.63
N GLY A 92 -4.56 -7.33 -3.20
CA GLY A 92 -3.42 -7.51 -4.09
C GLY A 92 -3.38 -8.91 -4.69
N ASP A 93 -3.65 -9.93 -3.88
CA ASP A 93 -3.69 -11.34 -4.28
C ASP A 93 -4.78 -11.58 -5.35
N ASP A 94 -6.01 -11.10 -5.09
CA ASP A 94 -7.13 -11.19 -6.04
C ASP A 94 -6.83 -10.51 -7.40
N ARG A 95 -5.98 -9.47 -7.39
CA ARG A 95 -5.58 -8.76 -8.62
C ARG A 95 -4.51 -9.53 -9.39
N SER A 96 -3.56 -10.12 -8.68
CA SER A 96 -2.48 -10.93 -9.26
C SER A 96 -3.06 -12.10 -10.07
N ASP A 97 -3.99 -12.86 -9.48
CA ASP A 97 -4.65 -13.98 -10.14
C ASP A 97 -5.38 -13.55 -11.42
N ARG A 98 -6.07 -12.42 -11.38
CA ARG A 98 -6.77 -11.88 -12.56
C ARG A 98 -5.80 -11.51 -13.69
N SER A 99 -4.68 -10.86 -13.34
CA SER A 99 -3.65 -10.49 -14.33
C SER A 99 -2.96 -11.71 -14.95
N GLY A 100 -2.75 -12.78 -14.16
CA GLY A 100 -2.22 -14.05 -14.67
C GLY A 100 -3.14 -14.71 -15.69
N ILE A 101 -4.45 -14.73 -15.42
CA ILE A 101 -5.46 -15.25 -16.35
C ILE A 101 -5.50 -14.44 -17.65
N GLU A 102 -5.46 -13.11 -17.54
CA GLU A 102 -5.53 -12.22 -18.70
C GLU A 102 -4.25 -12.27 -19.55
N GLY A 103 -3.08 -12.38 -18.90
CA GLY A 103 -1.79 -12.61 -19.56
C GLY A 103 -1.75 -13.94 -20.31
N ASP A 104 -2.23 -15.03 -19.70
CA ASP A 104 -2.31 -16.34 -20.35
C ASP A 104 -3.26 -16.30 -21.56
N THR A 105 -4.43 -15.67 -21.39
CA THR A 105 -5.41 -15.46 -22.48
C THR A 105 -4.80 -14.66 -23.65
N ARG A 106 -4.00 -13.64 -23.36
CA ARG A 106 -3.32 -12.82 -24.37
C ARG A 106 -2.21 -13.61 -25.08
N SER A 107 -1.49 -14.46 -24.35
CA SER A 107 -0.47 -15.36 -24.91
C SER A 107 -1.09 -16.41 -25.84
N VAL A 108 -2.27 -16.95 -25.48
CA VAL A 108 -3.05 -17.88 -26.30
C VAL A 108 -3.56 -17.17 -27.56
N LYS A 109 -4.02 -15.92 -27.44
CA LYS A 109 -4.45 -15.09 -28.58
C LYS A 109 -3.30 -14.77 -29.55
N ALA A 110 -2.10 -14.50 -29.04
CA ALA A 110 -0.91 -14.27 -29.85
C ALA A 110 -0.43 -15.52 -30.61
N ARG A 111 -0.85 -16.71 -30.17
CA ARG A 111 -0.51 -18.01 -30.78
C ARG A 111 -1.52 -18.45 -31.85
N LEU A 112 -2.67 -17.78 -31.96
CA LEU A 112 -3.62 -18.00 -33.06
C LEU A 112 -3.15 -17.21 -34.28
N PRO A 113 -2.96 -17.86 -35.45
CA PRO A 113 -2.57 -17.16 -36.67
C PRO A 113 -3.68 -16.18 -37.05
N ILE A 114 -3.31 -14.91 -37.19
CA ILE A 114 -4.15 -13.89 -37.81
C ILE A 114 -4.47 -14.39 -39.23
N ILE A 115 -5.75 -14.62 -39.53
CA ILE A 115 -6.19 -14.74 -40.92
C ILE A 115 -6.03 -13.35 -41.52
N ASP A 116 -4.98 -13.22 -42.32
CA ASP A 116 -4.58 -12.01 -43.03
C ASP A 116 -5.76 -11.52 -43.88
N LYS A 117 -6.15 -10.26 -43.69
CA LYS A 117 -7.00 -9.55 -44.65
C LYS A 117 -6.09 -8.62 -45.43
N ASP A 118 -5.99 -8.93 -46.73
CA ASP A 118 -5.19 -8.26 -47.77
C ASP A 118 -4.90 -6.77 -47.53
N PRO A 119 -3.63 -6.33 -47.64
CA PRO A 119 -3.26 -4.93 -47.57
C PRO A 119 -3.33 -4.31 -48.97
N GLU A 120 -4.53 -4.01 -49.45
CA GLU A 120 -4.69 -3.00 -50.50
C GLU A 120 -5.56 -1.86 -49.98
N LYS A 121 -4.88 -0.78 -49.56
CA LYS A 121 -5.14 0.60 -50.04
C LYS A 121 -4.16 1.58 -49.41
N GLY A 122 -3.27 2.08 -50.26
CA GLY A 122 -2.38 3.19 -49.96
C GLY A 122 -3.17 4.48 -49.73
N GLY A 123 -2.79 5.21 -48.68
CA GLY A 123 -3.22 6.57 -48.39
C GLY A 123 -1.98 7.39 -48.06
N ASN A 124 -1.72 8.39 -48.89
CA ASN A 124 -0.58 9.29 -48.88
C ASN A 124 -0.73 10.31 -47.74
N GLU A 125 0.01 10.16 -46.64
CA GLU A 125 0.06 11.15 -45.55
C GLU A 125 1.40 11.87 -45.53
N LYS A 126 1.33 13.20 -45.75
CA LYS A 126 2.47 14.10 -45.82
C LYS A 126 3.01 14.36 -44.41
N HIS A 127 4.32 14.22 -44.25
CA HIS A 127 5.03 14.50 -43.00
C HIS A 127 5.20 16.02 -42.82
N ASP A 128 4.52 16.60 -41.83
CA ASP A 128 4.63 18.00 -41.41
C ASP A 128 5.71 18.12 -40.32
N PRO A 129 6.82 18.86 -40.56
CA PRO A 129 7.89 19.05 -39.59
C PRO A 129 7.58 20.27 -38.72
N SER A 130 6.58 20.15 -37.86
CA SER A 130 6.28 21.17 -36.85
C SER A 130 5.80 20.53 -35.55
N LEU A 131 6.65 19.69 -34.93
CA LEU A 131 6.42 19.20 -33.58
C LEU A 131 6.54 20.39 -32.61
N GLN A 132 5.40 20.94 -32.22
CA GLN A 132 5.31 22.08 -31.32
C GLN A 132 5.73 21.62 -29.91
N THR A 133 6.45 22.44 -29.15
CA THR A 133 6.98 22.08 -27.83
C THR A 133 5.90 21.66 -26.82
N SER A 134 4.65 22.02 -27.06
CA SER A 134 3.46 21.52 -26.34
C SER A 134 3.19 20.04 -26.58
N ASP A 135 3.48 19.51 -27.77
CA ASP A 135 3.27 18.10 -28.11
C ASP A 135 4.38 17.24 -27.48
N LEU A 136 5.60 17.76 -27.38
CA LEU A 136 6.68 17.13 -26.61
C LEU A 136 6.40 17.15 -25.11
N PHE A 137 5.76 18.18 -24.58
CA PHE A 137 5.31 18.21 -23.18
C PHE A 137 4.16 17.21 -22.94
N SER A 138 3.22 17.10 -23.89
CA SER A 138 2.11 16.15 -23.85
C SER A 138 2.59 14.69 -24.01
N LEU A 139 3.60 14.47 -24.85
CA LEU A 139 4.26 13.17 -25.03
C LEU A 139 5.15 12.83 -23.84
N ALA A 140 5.87 13.79 -23.24
CA ALA A 140 6.63 13.57 -22.01
C ALA A 140 5.70 13.29 -20.83
N GLN A 141 4.53 13.95 -20.78
CA GLN A 141 3.48 13.70 -19.79
C GLN A 141 2.78 12.35 -20.01
N GLY A 142 2.66 11.91 -21.28
CA GLY A 142 2.19 10.57 -21.64
C GLY A 142 3.23 9.46 -21.42
N LEU A 143 4.52 9.75 -21.55
CA LEU A 143 5.64 8.80 -21.32
C LEU A 143 6.02 8.68 -19.83
N TYR A 144 5.65 9.66 -18.99
CA TYR A 144 5.71 9.56 -17.53
C TYR A 144 4.52 8.77 -16.94
N MET A 145 3.45 8.58 -17.72
CA MET A 145 2.38 7.64 -17.41
C MET A 145 2.73 6.26 -17.96
N ASP A 146 3.61 5.58 -17.22
CA ASP A 146 3.87 4.14 -17.32
C ASP A 146 2.54 3.36 -17.41
N PRO A 147 2.34 2.45 -18.39
CA PRO A 147 1.10 1.68 -18.54
C PRO A 147 0.76 0.79 -17.34
N ASP A 148 1.73 0.55 -16.44
CA ASP A 148 1.56 -0.15 -15.17
C ASP A 148 1.63 0.79 -13.95
N GLY A 149 1.49 2.10 -14.18
CA GLY A 149 1.41 3.15 -13.17
C GLY A 149 0.30 2.88 -12.15
N ILE A 150 0.47 3.40 -10.93
CA ILE A 150 -0.45 3.23 -9.80
C ILE A 150 -1.89 3.39 -10.30
N SER A 151 -2.59 2.25 -10.49
CA SER A 151 -3.92 2.23 -11.11
C SER A 151 -4.79 3.30 -10.45
N THR A 152 -5.56 4.06 -11.23
CA THR A 152 -6.50 5.08 -10.69
C THR A 152 -7.34 4.53 -9.53
N ARG A 153 -7.67 3.23 -9.59
CA ARG A 153 -8.33 2.49 -8.50
C ARG A 153 -7.46 2.39 -7.23
N THR A 154 -6.17 2.07 -7.37
CA THR A 154 -5.19 2.04 -6.28
C THR A 154 -5.07 3.41 -5.60
N VAL A 155 -5.12 4.52 -6.36
CA VAL A 155 -5.12 5.88 -5.78
C VAL A 155 -6.35 6.08 -4.90
N GLY A 156 -7.55 5.79 -5.43
CA GLY A 156 -8.79 5.87 -4.67
C GLY A 156 -8.78 5.02 -3.39
N TYR A 157 -8.30 3.77 -3.48
CA TYR A 157 -8.16 2.90 -2.31
C TYR A 157 -7.20 3.48 -1.27
N THR A 158 -6.01 3.92 -1.70
CA THR A 158 -5.00 4.49 -0.79
C THR A 158 -5.55 5.70 -0.03
N LEU A 159 -6.30 6.57 -0.72
CA LEU A 159 -6.92 7.75 -0.11
C LEU A 159 -8.03 7.37 0.88
N ALA A 160 -8.93 6.45 0.49
CA ALA A 160 -10.00 5.96 1.37
C ALA A 160 -9.43 5.32 2.65
N VAL A 161 -8.39 4.52 2.49
CA VAL A 161 -7.62 3.92 3.58
C VAL A 161 -7.01 4.98 4.50
N GLY A 162 -6.44 6.04 3.93
CA GLY A 162 -5.92 7.18 4.69
C GLY A 162 -6.98 7.86 5.56
N VAL A 163 -8.20 8.04 5.03
CA VAL A 163 -9.34 8.61 5.78
C VAL A 163 -9.72 7.73 6.95
N LEU A 164 -9.86 6.42 6.73
CA LEU A 164 -10.21 5.47 7.79
C LEU A 164 -9.14 5.47 8.89
N PHE A 165 -7.87 5.43 8.53
CA PHE A 165 -6.78 5.46 9.49
C PHE A 165 -6.75 6.76 10.30
N GLY A 166 -6.92 7.93 9.67
CA GLY A 166 -7.00 9.21 10.39
C GLY A 166 -8.22 9.27 11.32
N GLY A 167 -9.36 8.77 10.86
CA GLY A 167 -10.62 8.75 11.62
C GLY A 167 -10.53 7.94 12.91
N ILE A 168 -9.71 6.88 12.93
CA ILE A 168 -9.47 6.06 14.13
C ILE A 168 -8.82 6.89 15.24
N HIS A 169 -7.91 7.80 14.93
CA HIS A 169 -7.34 8.71 15.94
C HIS A 169 -8.34 9.75 16.44
N CYS A 170 -9.33 10.10 15.60
CA CYS A 170 -10.46 10.94 16.04
C CYS A 170 -11.38 10.21 17.04
N LEU A 171 -11.35 8.88 17.14
CA LEU A 171 -12.12 8.18 18.18
C LEU A 171 -11.58 8.46 19.59
N ALA A 172 -10.28 8.77 19.69
CA ALA A 172 -9.62 9.21 20.92
C ALA A 172 -9.81 10.72 21.22
N TRP A 173 -10.79 11.38 20.60
CA TRP A 173 -11.03 12.83 20.77
C TRP A 173 -11.33 13.24 22.22
N LEU A 174 -11.94 12.32 22.98
CA LEU A 174 -12.31 12.48 24.39
C LEU A 174 -11.35 11.75 25.34
N SER A 175 -10.26 11.17 24.82
CA SER A 175 -9.27 10.49 25.65
C SER A 175 -8.58 11.47 26.60
N HIS A 176 -8.15 10.96 27.76
CA HIS A 176 -7.41 11.74 28.74
C HIS A 176 -5.94 11.85 28.34
N PHE A 177 -5.41 13.07 28.29
CA PHE A 177 -4.00 13.34 27.99
C PHE A 177 -3.29 13.95 29.20
N PRO A 178 -1.96 13.75 29.33
CA PRO A 178 -1.17 14.31 30.43
C PRO A 178 -1.27 15.84 30.56
N THR A 179 -1.42 16.56 29.44
CA THR A 179 -1.55 18.01 29.42
C THR A 179 -2.59 18.47 28.40
N ALA A 180 -3.21 19.63 28.65
CA ALA A 180 -4.17 20.25 27.72
C ALA A 180 -3.52 20.61 26.36
N THR A 181 -2.23 20.91 26.35
CA THR A 181 -1.48 21.17 25.11
C THR A 181 -1.35 19.90 24.27
N GLU A 182 -1.02 18.77 24.90
CA GLU A 182 -0.96 17.46 24.22
C GLU A 182 -2.34 17.06 23.67
N GLU A 183 -3.41 17.29 24.43
CA GLU A 183 -4.80 17.08 24.01
C GLU A 183 -5.16 17.94 22.77
N LEU A 184 -4.82 19.22 22.79
CA LEU A 184 -5.10 20.13 21.68
C LEU A 184 -4.31 19.74 20.43
N ILE A 185 -3.02 19.43 20.57
CA ILE A 185 -2.17 18.97 19.47
C ILE A 185 -2.72 17.68 18.89
N TRP A 186 -3.15 16.74 19.73
CA TRP A 186 -3.78 15.48 19.30
C TRP A 186 -5.01 15.73 18.41
N ARG A 187 -5.93 16.58 18.87
CA ARG A 187 -7.17 16.90 18.13
C ARG A 187 -6.88 17.53 16.78
N ILE A 188 -5.97 18.51 16.74
CA ILE A 188 -5.58 19.19 15.49
C ILE A 188 -4.92 18.18 14.54
N ALA A 189 -3.98 17.38 15.04
CA ALA A 189 -3.26 16.41 14.21
C ALA A 189 -4.17 15.27 13.70
N SER A 190 -5.10 14.78 14.52
CA SER A 190 -6.11 13.78 14.13
C SER A 190 -7.06 14.33 13.07
N ALA A 191 -7.49 15.59 13.21
CA ALA A 191 -8.31 16.26 12.21
C ALA A 191 -7.57 16.43 10.88
N ILE A 192 -6.32 16.91 10.90
CA ILE A 192 -5.50 17.08 9.69
C ILE A 192 -5.30 15.74 8.97
N THR A 193 -4.97 14.68 9.70
CA THR A 193 -4.71 13.35 9.11
C THR A 193 -5.97 12.67 8.57
N THR A 194 -7.16 13.10 8.99
CA THR A 194 -8.45 12.63 8.45
C THR A 194 -8.89 13.48 7.25
N VAL A 195 -8.79 14.81 7.37
CA VAL A 195 -9.32 15.76 6.38
C VAL A 195 -8.46 15.80 5.11
N VAL A 196 -7.12 15.74 5.21
CA VAL A 196 -6.25 15.82 4.03
C VAL A 196 -6.50 14.67 3.06
N PRO A 197 -6.49 13.38 3.48
CA PRO A 197 -6.86 12.28 2.60
C PRO A 197 -8.30 12.38 2.07
N ALA A 198 -9.24 12.88 2.88
CA ALA A 198 -10.64 13.04 2.48
C ALA A 198 -10.80 14.09 1.37
N MET A 199 -10.14 15.24 1.51
CA MET A 199 -10.11 16.28 0.49
C MET A 199 -9.49 15.77 -0.82
N LEU A 200 -8.38 15.04 -0.74
CA LEU A 200 -7.76 14.46 -1.92
C LEU A 200 -8.66 13.39 -2.56
N PHE A 201 -9.36 12.59 -1.75
CA PHE A 201 -10.34 11.62 -2.23
C PHE A 201 -11.49 12.31 -2.95
N THR A 202 -12.04 13.41 -2.43
CA THR A 202 -13.14 14.11 -3.08
C THR A 202 -12.72 14.77 -4.39
N VAL A 203 -11.55 15.42 -4.44
CA VAL A 203 -11.02 16.02 -5.68
C VAL A 203 -10.78 14.93 -6.73
N TRP A 204 -10.21 13.78 -6.33
CA TRP A 204 -10.02 12.64 -7.23
C TRP A 204 -11.35 12.04 -7.69
N PHE A 205 -12.32 11.86 -6.79
CA PHE A 205 -13.61 11.25 -7.08
C PHE A 205 -14.47 12.11 -8.01
N LEU A 206 -14.40 13.43 -7.87
CA LEU A 206 -15.11 14.38 -8.74
C LEU A 206 -14.47 14.52 -10.13
N GLY A 207 -13.35 13.84 -10.40
CA GLY A 207 -12.69 13.87 -11.70
C GLY A 207 -12.04 15.21 -12.04
N ASP A 208 -11.66 15.99 -11.02
CA ASP A 208 -11.00 17.29 -11.20
C ASP A 208 -9.61 17.13 -11.83
N ASN A 209 -9.12 18.20 -12.45
CA ASN A 209 -7.89 18.23 -13.22
C ASN A 209 -6.69 17.73 -12.37
N THR A 210 -5.80 16.93 -12.98
CA THR A 210 -4.61 16.38 -12.33
C THR A 210 -3.67 17.47 -11.79
N ASN A 211 -3.67 18.66 -12.40
CA ASN A 211 -2.92 19.82 -11.91
C ASN A 211 -3.45 20.34 -10.56
N SER A 212 -4.78 20.36 -10.34
CA SER A 212 -5.39 20.76 -9.07
C SER A 212 -5.00 19.80 -7.94
N LEU A 213 -5.02 18.48 -8.24
CA LEU A 213 -4.57 17.43 -7.32
C LEU A 213 -3.08 17.57 -6.97
N ALA A 214 -2.22 17.84 -7.95
CA ALA A 214 -0.78 18.01 -7.73
C ALA A 214 -0.47 19.23 -6.84
N VAL A 215 -1.15 20.35 -7.06
CA VAL A 215 -1.01 21.56 -6.23
C VAL A 215 -1.51 21.32 -4.81
N ALA A 216 -2.69 20.69 -4.66
CA ALA A 216 -3.24 20.33 -3.35
C ALA A 216 -2.29 19.39 -2.59
N LEU A 217 -1.73 18.38 -3.27
CA LEU A 217 -0.74 17.47 -2.69
C LEU A 217 0.51 18.22 -2.20
N GLY A 218 1.09 19.09 -3.02
CA GLY A 218 2.29 19.85 -2.65
C GLY A 218 2.10 20.72 -1.40
N ILE A 219 0.94 21.38 -1.28
CA ILE A 219 0.62 22.26 -0.14
C ILE A 219 0.30 21.44 1.12
N LEU A 220 -0.44 20.34 0.98
CA LEU A 220 -0.97 19.58 2.12
C LEU A 220 0.01 18.52 2.65
N LEU A 221 1.06 18.17 1.89
CA LEU A 221 2.01 17.12 2.27
C LEU A 221 2.77 17.45 3.56
N ILE A 222 3.34 18.65 3.65
CA ILE A 222 4.13 19.08 4.81
C ILE A 222 3.30 19.06 6.11
N PRO A 223 2.13 19.74 6.19
CA PRO A 223 1.32 19.70 7.40
C PRO A 223 0.82 18.29 7.73
N TYR A 224 0.54 17.46 6.72
CA TYR A 224 0.18 16.06 6.93
C TYR A 224 1.31 15.25 7.57
N ILE A 225 2.55 15.38 7.08
CA ILE A 225 3.72 14.69 7.65
C ILE A 225 3.95 15.15 9.10
N ILE A 226 3.87 16.46 9.36
CA ILE A 226 4.04 17.00 10.73
C ILE A 226 2.95 16.43 11.66
N ALA A 227 1.68 16.48 11.24
CA ALA A 227 0.58 15.92 12.02
C ALA A 227 0.78 14.43 12.32
N ARG A 228 1.27 13.64 11.35
CA ARG A 228 1.60 12.22 11.54
C ARG A 228 2.70 12.01 12.57
N LEU A 229 3.77 12.78 12.50
CA LEU A 229 4.87 12.68 13.47
C LEU A 229 4.41 13.07 14.88
N LEU A 230 3.55 14.09 14.99
CA LEU A 230 2.96 14.51 16.27
C LEU A 230 2.05 13.42 16.85
N LEU A 231 1.19 12.79 16.05
CA LEU A 231 0.37 11.67 16.52
C LEU A 231 1.23 10.50 17.00
N LEU A 232 2.26 10.12 16.22
CA LEU A 232 3.18 9.06 16.63
C LEU A 232 3.85 9.40 17.96
N PHE A 233 4.37 10.62 18.10
CA PHE A 233 4.99 11.09 19.34
C PHE A 233 4.01 11.05 20.53
N LEU A 234 2.79 11.56 20.34
CA LEU A 234 1.77 11.62 21.40
C LEU A 234 1.23 10.25 21.81
N ILE A 235 1.17 9.28 20.89
CA ILE A 235 0.85 7.88 21.25
C ILE A 235 1.84 7.34 22.29
N PHE A 236 3.11 7.75 22.24
CA PHE A 236 4.09 7.36 23.26
C PHE A 236 3.99 8.21 24.54
N THR A 237 3.55 9.47 24.47
CA THR A 237 3.39 10.29 25.69
C THR A 237 2.22 9.81 26.55
N THR A 238 1.14 9.32 25.94
CA THR A 238 -0.01 8.76 26.67
C THR A 238 0.34 7.51 27.47
N LEU A 239 1.44 6.81 27.14
CA LEU A 239 1.95 5.69 27.93
C LEU A 239 2.38 6.10 29.35
N ARG A 240 2.69 7.39 29.57
CA ARG A 240 3.10 7.91 30.90
C ARG A 240 1.93 8.09 31.86
N SER A 241 0.71 8.17 31.35
CA SER A 241 -0.52 8.44 32.13
C SER A 241 -1.53 7.32 31.98
N LEU A 242 -1.06 6.08 31.83
CA LEU A 242 -1.95 4.92 31.70
C LEU A 242 -2.69 4.63 33.01
N PRO A 243 -3.97 4.21 32.95
CA PRO A 243 -4.66 3.70 34.13
C PRO A 243 -3.92 2.48 34.68
N PRO A 244 -3.95 2.24 36.02
CA PRO A 244 -3.27 1.09 36.63
C PRO A 244 -3.64 -0.26 36.00
N ASP A 245 -4.89 -0.40 35.56
CA ASP A 245 -5.41 -1.61 34.92
C ASP A 245 -4.73 -1.92 33.56
N ALA A 246 -4.10 -0.95 32.91
CA ALA A 246 -3.37 -1.17 31.65
C ALA A 246 -2.09 -2.00 31.85
N TYR A 247 -1.54 -1.99 33.07
CA TYR A 247 -0.35 -2.76 33.44
C TYR A 247 -0.70 -4.20 33.84
N VAL A 248 -1.98 -4.50 34.03
CA VAL A 248 -2.44 -5.85 34.38
C VAL A 248 -2.41 -6.75 33.13
N THR A 249 -1.87 -7.95 33.30
CA THR A 249 -1.85 -8.98 32.25
C THR A 249 -3.14 -9.79 32.28
N VAL A 250 -3.56 -10.24 31.09
CA VAL A 250 -4.70 -11.15 30.95
C VAL A 250 -4.39 -12.43 31.72
N GLN A 251 -5.25 -12.77 32.69
CA GLN A 251 -5.17 -14.02 33.43
C GLN A 251 -5.74 -15.14 32.56
N TRP A 252 -4.88 -15.75 31.73
CA TRP A 252 -5.28 -16.81 30.80
C TRP A 252 -5.90 -18.03 31.49
N THR A 253 -5.50 -18.29 32.74
CA THR A 253 -6.03 -19.39 33.57
C THR A 253 -7.54 -19.25 33.86
N THR A 254 -8.09 -18.04 33.85
CA THR A 254 -9.52 -17.79 34.06
C THR A 254 -10.38 -18.25 32.88
N PHE A 255 -9.78 -18.41 31.69
CA PHE A 255 -10.48 -18.92 30.50
C PHE A 255 -10.46 -20.44 30.41
N ILE A 256 -9.64 -21.11 31.23
CA ILE A 256 -9.62 -22.56 31.31
C ILE A 256 -10.80 -22.96 32.21
N PRO A 257 -11.79 -23.72 31.72
CA PRO A 257 -12.90 -24.16 32.55
C PRO A 257 -12.35 -24.92 33.75
N HIS A 258 -12.68 -24.43 34.95
CA HIS A 258 -12.26 -25.03 36.19
C HIS A 258 -12.93 -26.41 36.30
N ILE A 259 -12.11 -27.47 36.30
CA ILE A 259 -12.54 -28.87 36.47
C ILE A 259 -12.45 -29.22 37.96
#